data_AF-A0A820KZ55-F1
#
_entry.id   AF-A0A820KZ55-F1
#
_cell.length_a   1.000
_cell.length_b   1.000
_cell.length_c   1.000
_cell.angle_alpha   90.00
_cell.angle_beta   90.00
_cell.angle_gamma   90.00
#
_symmetry.space_group_name_H-M   'P 1'
#
loop_
_entity.id
_entity.type
_entity.pdbx_description
1 polymer ?
#
loop_
_entity_poly.entity_id
_entity_poly.type
_entity_poly.pdbx_seq_one_letter_code
_entity_poly.pdbx_strand_id
1 'polypeptide(L)'
;KKIGLIIDLTNTDRFYNSNDEFTQKNIQYEKIRCRGHGETPNEEQINTFIRVCDHFFSMNPDEIIGIHCTHGFNRTGFLICAYLCRVDDMRYKYLNERNQ
;
A
#
# COMPACT_ATOMS: atom_id res chain seq x y z
N LYS A 1 -1.68 0.98 -17.69
CA LYS A 1 -0.75 0.56 -16.61
C LYS A 1 -1.16 -0.82 -16.11
N LYS A 2 -0.21 -1.65 -15.68
CA LYS A 2 -0.42 -3.03 -15.20
C LYS A 2 -0.32 -3.09 -13.67
N ILE A 3 -1.18 -3.87 -13.01
CA ILE A 3 -1.05 -4.14 -11.57
C ILE A 3 0.09 -5.13 -11.35
N GLY A 4 1.03 -4.76 -10.50
CA GLY A 4 2.16 -5.63 -10.12
C GLY A 4 2.19 -6.05 -8.66
N LEU A 5 1.44 -5.35 -7.80
CA LEU A 5 1.33 -5.67 -6.38
C LEU A 5 -0.12 -5.44 -5.91
N ILE A 6 -0.63 -6.37 -5.10
CA ILE A 6 -1.84 -6.20 -4.30
C ILE A 6 -1.47 -6.11 -2.83
N ILE A 7 -1.93 -5.06 -2.16
CA ILE A 7 -1.86 -4.91 -0.70
C ILE A 7 -3.26 -5.15 -0.11
N ASP A 8 -3.39 -6.24 0.62
CA ASP A 8 -4.62 -6.63 1.31
C ASP A 8 -4.58 -6.19 2.77
N LEU A 9 -5.50 -5.30 3.13
CA LEU A 9 -5.63 -4.73 4.46
C LEU A 9 -6.63 -5.47 5.36
N THR A 10 -7.24 -6.56 4.86
CA THR A 10 -8.25 -7.31 5.61
C THR A 10 -7.62 -8.07 6.77
N ASN A 11 -8.38 -8.21 7.87
CA ASN A 11 -7.97 -8.97 9.04
C ASN A 11 -8.45 -10.43 8.97
N THR A 12 -8.52 -11.01 7.77
CA THR A 12 -9.02 -12.38 7.55
C THR A 12 -8.49 -12.91 6.22
N ASP A 13 -8.29 -14.22 6.12
CA ASP A 13 -7.85 -14.91 4.90
C ASP A 13 -9.00 -15.62 4.18
N ARG A 14 -10.24 -15.33 4.57
CA ARG A 14 -11.43 -16.08 4.13
C ARG A 14 -12.06 -15.55 2.85
N PHE A 15 -11.63 -14.41 2.33
CA PHE A 15 -12.31 -13.78 1.18
C PHE A 15 -11.89 -14.38 -0.16
N TYR A 16 -10.61 -14.75 -0.31
CA TYR A 16 -10.08 -15.34 -1.53
C TYR A 16 -8.74 -16.01 -1.25
N ASN A 17 -8.30 -16.87 -2.18
CA ASN A 17 -6.94 -17.43 -2.18
C ASN A 17 -6.02 -16.51 -2.99
N SER A 18 -5.05 -15.87 -2.34
CA SER A 18 -4.15 -14.93 -2.99
C SER A 18 -3.23 -15.58 -4.02
N ASN A 19 -2.89 -16.86 -3.83
CA ASN A 19 -2.02 -17.59 -4.76
C ASN A 19 -2.69 -17.76 -6.13
N ASP A 20 -3.95 -18.20 -6.12
CA ASP A 20 -4.72 -18.46 -7.35
C ASP A 20 -5.10 -17.14 -8.05
N GLU A 21 -5.40 -16.10 -7.27
CA GLU A 21 -5.85 -14.83 -7.82
C GLU A 21 -4.72 -13.93 -8.33
N PHE A 22 -3.55 -13.94 -7.69
CA PHE A 22 -2.49 -12.97 -7.93
C PHE A 22 -1.14 -13.61 -8.24
N THR A 23 -0.62 -14.46 -7.34
CA THR A 23 0.75 -14.99 -7.47
C THR A 23 0.96 -15.77 -8.77
N GLN A 24 0.01 -16.65 -9.14
CA GLN A 24 0.07 -17.40 -10.40
C GLN A 24 -0.01 -16.50 -11.65
N LYS A 25 -0.52 -15.28 -11.51
CA LYS A 25 -0.62 -14.28 -12.58
C LYS A 25 0.57 -13.31 -12.57
N ASN A 26 1.65 -13.63 -11.85
CA ASN A 26 2.83 -12.78 -11.65
C ASN A 26 2.50 -11.40 -11.04
N ILE A 27 1.52 -11.37 -10.13
CA ILE A 27 1.18 -10.20 -9.33
C ILE A 27 1.63 -10.50 -7.90
N GLN A 28 2.50 -9.65 -7.35
CA GLN A 28 2.94 -9.76 -5.97
C GLN A 28 1.74 -9.54 -5.03
N TYR A 29 1.77 -10.16 -3.86
CA TYR A 29 0.71 -10.06 -2.87
C TYR A 29 1.31 -9.84 -1.49
N GLU A 30 0.88 -8.78 -0.82
CA GLU A 30 1.30 -8.43 0.53
C GLU A 30 0.07 -8.25 1.43
N LYS A 31 0.10 -8.84 2.63
CA LYS A 31 -1.02 -8.72 3.58
C LYS A 31 -0.61 -7.92 4.81
N ILE A 32 -1.22 -6.74 4.97
CA ILE A 32 -1.02 -5.86 6.13
C ILE A 32 -2.31 -5.84 6.95
N ARG A 33 -2.41 -6.77 7.91
CA ARG A 33 -3.64 -6.96 8.68
C ARG A 33 -3.98 -5.72 9.49
N CYS A 34 -5.04 -5.02 9.09
CA CYS A 34 -5.60 -3.88 9.81
C CYS A 34 -6.85 -4.31 10.58
N ARG A 35 -6.83 -4.19 11.91
CA ARG A 35 -8.00 -4.49 12.76
C ARG A 35 -9.18 -3.59 12.36
N GLY A 36 -10.38 -4.14 12.46
CA GLY A 36 -11.63 -3.38 12.30
C GLY A 36 -12.08 -2.78 13.64
N HIS A 37 -13.34 -2.34 13.74
CA HIS A 37 -13.98 -1.83 14.96
C HIS A 37 -13.57 -0.41 15.40
N GLY A 38 -13.35 0.49 14.43
CA GLY A 38 -13.12 1.91 14.71
C GLY A 38 -11.67 2.29 14.97
N GLU A 39 -10.75 1.33 14.95
CA GLU A 39 -9.31 1.60 15.02
C GLU A 39 -8.75 1.97 13.64
N THR A 40 -7.97 3.05 13.60
CA THR A 40 -7.16 3.42 12.43
C THR A 40 -5.89 2.57 12.37
N PRO A 41 -5.27 2.41 11.20
CA PRO A 41 -3.93 1.83 11.11
C PRO A 41 -2.95 2.51 12.09
N ASN A 42 -2.17 1.70 12.80
CA ASN A 42 -1.15 2.18 13.73
C ASN A 42 0.16 2.53 13.02
N GLU A 43 1.10 3.14 13.73
CA GLU A 43 2.40 3.56 13.16
C GLU A 43 3.18 2.42 12.51
N GLU A 44 3.13 1.20 13.08
CA GLU A 44 3.82 0.05 12.50
C GLU A 44 3.22 -0.35 11.15
N GLN A 45 1.89 -0.37 11.04
CA GLN A 45 1.17 -0.65 9.79
C GLN A 45 1.42 0.44 8.76
N ILE A 46 1.42 1.71 9.16
CA ILE A 46 1.74 2.84 8.27
C ILE A 46 3.17 2.71 7.74
N ASN A 47 4.15 2.49 8.62
CA ASN A 47 5.55 2.37 8.22
C ASN A 47 5.78 1.14 7.33
N THR A 48 5.09 0.03 7.61
CA THR A 48 5.13 -1.18 6.77
C THR A 48 4.57 -0.90 5.39
N PHE A 49 3.40 -0.26 5.32
CA PHE A 49 2.78 0.13 4.06
C PHE A 49 3.70 1.01 3.21
N ILE A 50 4.32 2.05 3.82
CA ILE A 50 5.24 2.94 3.14
C ILE A 50 6.46 2.18 2.59
N ARG A 51 7.10 1.35 3.42
CA ARG A 51 8.27 0.56 2.98
C ARG A 51 7.94 -0.37 1.82
N VAL A 52 6.79 -1.03 1.87
CA VAL A 52 6.33 -1.93 0.79
C VAL A 52 6.10 -1.14 -0.50
N CYS A 53 5.42 0.00 -0.43
CA CYS A 53 5.19 0.86 -1.59
C CYS A 53 6.49 1.39 -2.20
N ASP A 54 7.40 1.94 -1.38
CA ASP A 54 8.66 2.51 -1.87
C ASP A 54 9.56 1.44 -2.49
N HIS A 55 9.66 0.28 -1.84
CA HIS A 55 10.41 -0.84 -2.38
C HIS A 55 9.84 -1.28 -3.73
N PHE A 56 8.52 -1.46 -3.82
CA PHE A 56 7.87 -1.87 -5.06
C PHE A 56 8.08 -0.85 -6.19
N PHE A 57 7.86 0.44 -5.93
CA PHE A 57 8.05 1.49 -6.94
C PHE A 57 9.50 1.68 -7.36
N SER A 58 10.47 1.45 -6.47
CA SER A 58 11.90 1.51 -6.81
C SER A 58 12.30 0.45 -7.85
N MET A 59 11.61 -0.69 -7.86
CA MET A 59 11.87 -1.81 -8.75
C MET A 59 10.95 -1.84 -9.97
N ASN A 60 9.75 -1.28 -9.86
CA ASN A 60 8.67 -1.36 -10.88
C ASN A 60 8.02 0.01 -11.15
N PRO A 61 8.75 1.00 -11.70
CA PRO A 61 8.28 2.40 -11.79
C PRO A 61 7.02 2.60 -12.65
N ASP A 62 6.75 1.71 -13.60
CA ASP A 62 5.61 1.80 -14.52
C ASP A 62 4.38 0.97 -14.12
N GLU A 63 4.52 0.15 -13.07
CA GLU A 63 3.44 -0.70 -12.56
C GLU A 63 2.64 0.01 -11.45
N ILE A 64 1.43 -0.49 -11.18
CA ILE A 64 0.54 0.06 -10.14
C ILE A 64 0.37 -0.92 -8.98
N ILE A 65 0.15 -0.36 -7.79
CA ILE A 65 -0.20 -1.09 -6.58
C ILE A 65 -1.72 -1.01 -6.41
N GLY A 66 -2.40 -2.16 -6.36
CA GLY A 66 -3.79 -2.25 -5.96
C GLY A 66 -3.90 -2.38 -4.44
N ILE A 67 -4.75 -1.59 -3.80
CA ILE A 67 -4.90 -1.60 -2.34
C ILE A 67 -6.37 -1.78 -2.01
N HIS A 68 -6.68 -2.73 -1.13
CA HIS A 68 -8.06 -2.93 -0.70
C HIS A 68 -8.15 -3.27 0.79
N CYS A 69 -9.31 -2.93 1.38
CA CYS A 69 -9.75 -3.49 2.65
C CYS A 69 -11.07 -4.24 2.40
N THR A 70 -11.93 -4.40 3.41
CA THR A 70 -13.24 -5.06 3.22
C THR A 70 -14.14 -4.28 2.26
N HIS A 71 -14.16 -2.95 2.37
CA HIS A 71 -15.03 -2.08 1.56
C HIS A 71 -14.25 -1.11 0.66
N GLY A 72 -12.93 -1.01 0.81
CA GLY A 72 -12.09 -0.15 -0.02
C GLY A 72 -12.08 1.35 0.36
N PHE A 73 -12.77 1.76 1.43
CA PHE A 73 -12.86 3.18 1.81
C PHE A 73 -11.90 3.55 2.96
N ASN A 74 -12.24 3.22 4.21
CA ASN A 74 -11.60 3.84 5.38
C ASN A 74 -10.11 3.51 5.53
N ARG A 75 -9.74 2.23 5.68
CA ARG A 75 -8.33 1.82 5.89
C ARG A 75 -7.48 2.03 4.65
N THR A 76 -8.06 1.77 3.48
CA THR A 76 -7.45 2.02 2.18
C THR A 76 -7.10 3.49 2.01
N GLY A 77 -8.10 4.37 2.16
CA GLY A 77 -7.90 5.81 2.04
C GLY A 77 -6.93 6.35 3.08
N PHE A 78 -7.02 5.90 4.34
CA PHE A 78 -6.11 6.32 5.41
C PHE A 78 -4.65 6.04 5.06
N LEU A 79 -4.31 4.81 4.63
CA LEU A 79 -2.92 4.45 4.31
C LEU A 79 -2.41 5.16 3.05
N ILE A 80 -3.27 5.33 2.04
CA ILE A 80 -2.92 6.11 0.84
C ILE A 80 -2.60 7.56 1.23
N CYS A 81 -3.46 8.21 2.02
CA CYS A 81 -3.22 9.57 2.50
C CYS A 81 -1.94 9.65 3.34
N ALA A 82 -1.70 8.69 4.24
CA ALA A 82 -0.48 8.66 5.05
C ALA A 82 0.79 8.55 4.19
N TYR A 83 0.77 7.74 3.14
CA TYR A 83 1.88 7.64 2.19
C TYR A 83 2.12 8.95 1.45
N LEU A 84 1.08 9.56 0.87
CA LEU A 84 1.21 10.84 0.17
C LEU A 84 1.73 11.95 1.09
N CYS A 85 1.21 12.04 2.31
CA CYS A 85 1.66 13.04 3.28
C CYS A 85 3.11 12.82 3.75
N ARG A 86 3.58 11.57 3.88
CA ARG A 86 4.94 11.30 4.37
C ARG A 86 5.98 11.24 3.26
N VAL A 87 5.62 10.79 2.07
CA VAL A 87 6.57 10.53 0.99
C VAL A 87 6.50 11.64 -0.05
N ASP A 88 5.32 11.99 -0.56
CA ASP A 88 5.22 13.02 -1.60
C ASP A 88 5.51 14.42 -1.06
N ASP A 89 5.05 14.76 0.15
CA ASP A 89 5.39 16.06 0.76
C ASP A 89 6.88 16.15 1.11
N MET A 90 7.50 15.07 1.62
CA MET A 90 8.95 15.03 1.87
C MET A 90 9.76 15.08 0.58
N ARG A 91 9.33 14.38 -0.47
CA ARG A 91 9.96 14.40 -1.79
C ARG A 91 9.85 15.79 -2.42
N TYR A 92 8.69 16.44 -2.31
CA TYR A 92 8.50 17.80 -2.79
C TYR A 92 9.42 18.80 -2.08
N LYS A 93 9.50 18.74 -0.75
CA LYS A 93 10.43 19.57 0.04
C LYS A 93 11.89 19.34 -0.36
N TYR A 94 12.31 18.08 -0.45
CA TYR A 94 13.68 17.72 -0.82
C TYR A 94 14.07 18.19 -2.23
N LEU A 95 13.16 18.09 -3.20
CA LEU A 95 13.43 18.56 -4.56
C LEU A 95 13.54 20.09 -4.62
N ASN A 96 12.78 20.81 -3.80
CA ASN A 96 12.84 22.28 -3.74
C ASN A 96 14.12 22.79 -3.05
N GLU A 97 14.58 22.11 -2.01
CA GLU A 97 15.83 22.44 -1.30
C GLU A 97 17.10 22.23 -2.13
N ARG A 98 17.07 21.30 -3.11
CA ARG A 98 18.21 21.06 -4.02
C ARG A 98 18.29 22.01 -5.21
N ASN A 99 17.21 22.73 -5.49
CA ASN A 99 17.13 23.69 -6.60
C ASN A 99 17.32 25.15 -6.13
N GLN A 100 17.73 25.36 -4.87
CA GLN A 100 18.26 26.62 -4.32
C GLN A 100 19.77 26.48 -4.09
#